data_AF-A0A3A8HMT5-F1
#
_entry.id   AF-A0A3A8HMT5-F1
#
_cell.length_a   1.000
_cell.length_b   1.000
_cell.length_c   1.000
_cell.angle_alpha   90.00
_cell.angle_beta   90.00
_cell.angle_gamma   90.00
#
_symmetry.space_group_name_H-M   'P 1'
#
loop_
_entity.id
_entity.type
_entity.pdbx_description
1 polymer ?
#
loop_
_entity_poly.entity_id
_entity_poly.type
_entity_poly.pdbx_seq_one_letter_code
_entity_poly.pdbx_strand_id
1 'polypeptide(L)'
;MERPLPARKPGGDLPPELLGASKSEPGIIEYGPGEGSSSTLMRALLVLAVLTGLGLAGYLAYPAFRDRNTAMPAAAVEEKDRAVALLRRDDAASREQAIQSLQSLAATHPKYAEVQAELAVALTLQLADLNADFDRLKSQSDQLQAQLKGVTASKTPADWENRANALRSQMQELGREQEPLREAIAARRTKLDAQMDRVRAAPEVEPAATVAARLKAQALFAAVTSAPDALALAQRLRQAELTAAWSLLAHAEYALSSGSPAITLQNVSKELEGLRSQDRGLMRAYVLGARLALRQGDPTTARTLLDETLALNGKHEFAQRMLAQLPSTEPTPEPTRAPTPDPITEPVPEP
;
A
#
# COMPACT_ATOMS: atom_id res chain seq x y z
N MET A 1 20.46 29.56 30.67
CA MET A 1 19.42 30.20 31.50
C MET A 1 18.17 29.35 31.37
N GLU A 2 18.02 28.40 32.30
CA GLU A 2 16.92 27.45 32.36
C GLU A 2 15.79 28.06 33.20
N ARG A 3 14.55 28.05 32.68
CA ARG A 3 13.35 28.44 33.43
C ARG A 3 12.57 27.17 33.82
N PRO A 4 12.32 26.91 35.10
CA PRO A 4 11.50 25.78 35.53
C PRO A 4 10.00 26.09 35.41
N LEU A 5 9.22 25.07 35.05
CA LEU A 5 7.75 25.12 35.03
C LEU A 5 7.17 24.90 36.45
N PRO A 6 6.09 25.59 36.83
CA PRO A 6 5.48 25.46 38.15
C PRO A 6 4.54 24.24 38.29
N ALA A 7 4.48 23.71 39.51
CA ALA A 7 3.71 22.54 39.93
C ALA A 7 2.18 22.74 39.92
N ARG A 8 1.44 21.69 39.55
CA ARG A 8 -0.03 21.61 39.60
C ARG A 8 -0.51 21.32 41.03
N LYS A 9 -1.40 22.15 41.57
CA LYS A 9 -2.16 21.92 42.80
C LYS A 9 -3.36 20.97 42.55
N PRO A 10 -3.80 20.18 43.55
CA PRO A 10 -5.00 19.36 43.47
C PRO A 10 -6.26 20.23 43.62
N GLY A 11 -7.23 20.04 42.72
CA GLY A 11 -8.53 20.70 42.79
C GLY A 11 -9.46 19.94 43.73
N GLY A 12 -9.85 20.61 44.82
CA GLY A 12 -10.97 20.22 45.68
C GLY A 12 -12.28 20.91 45.27
N ASP A 13 -13.36 20.22 45.63
CA ASP A 13 -14.72 20.66 45.98
C ASP A 13 -15.53 21.53 45.01
N LEU A 14 -16.61 20.92 44.51
CA LEU A 14 -17.89 21.60 44.29
C LEU A 14 -18.94 21.07 45.32
N PRO A 15 -19.57 21.97 46.11
CA PRO A 15 -20.52 21.66 47.19
C PRO A 15 -21.97 21.36 46.73
N PRO A 16 -22.85 20.89 47.65
CA PRO A 16 -23.87 19.88 47.37
C PRO A 16 -25.30 20.42 47.46
N GLU A 17 -25.94 20.78 46.35
CA GLU A 17 -27.39 21.10 46.36
C GLU A 17 -28.15 20.61 45.12
N LEU A 18 -27.94 19.35 44.73
CA LEU A 18 -28.97 18.57 44.03
C LEU A 18 -29.28 17.28 44.80
N LEU A 19 -29.48 17.47 46.10
CA LEU A 19 -30.13 16.53 47.00
C LEU A 19 -31.65 16.60 46.83
N GLY A 20 -32.27 15.42 46.68
CA GLY A 20 -33.69 15.18 46.94
C GLY A 20 -34.36 14.39 45.81
N ALA A 21 -34.94 13.20 45.99
CA ALA A 21 -35.10 12.32 47.14
C ALA A 21 -35.53 10.95 46.54
N SER A 22 -34.99 9.81 46.97
CA SER A 22 -35.65 8.90 47.93
C SER A 22 -34.69 7.72 48.13
N LYS A 23 -34.06 7.57 49.30
CA LYS A 23 -34.53 6.86 50.50
C LYS A 23 -34.84 5.38 50.26
N SER A 24 -33.85 4.53 50.52
CA SER A 24 -34.05 3.21 51.13
C SER A 24 -32.81 2.90 51.98
N GLU A 25 -33.01 2.78 53.29
CA GLU A 25 -31.99 2.37 54.26
C GLU A 25 -31.55 0.91 54.07
N PRO A 26 -30.38 0.55 54.63
CA PRO A 26 -29.81 -0.78 54.51
C PRO A 26 -30.52 -1.73 55.48
N GLY A 27 -31.21 -2.72 54.92
CA GLY A 27 -31.64 -3.89 55.69
C GLY A 27 -30.44 -4.68 56.15
N ILE A 28 -30.21 -4.66 57.46
CA ILE A 28 -29.39 -5.62 58.21
C ILE A 28 -29.84 -7.03 57.81
N ILE A 29 -28.94 -7.82 57.23
CA ILE A 29 -29.11 -9.28 57.18
C ILE A 29 -27.96 -9.91 57.95
N GLU A 30 -28.37 -10.37 59.12
CA GLU A 30 -27.72 -11.21 60.09
C GLU A 30 -27.02 -12.42 59.45
N TYR A 31 -25.78 -12.66 59.88
CA TYR A 31 -24.98 -13.83 59.51
C TYR A 31 -25.47 -15.03 60.33
N GLY A 32 -26.39 -15.81 59.76
CA GLY A 32 -26.75 -17.13 60.29
C GLY A 32 -25.84 -18.21 59.68
N PRO A 33 -25.18 -19.08 60.47
CA PRO A 33 -24.50 -20.24 59.93
C PRO A 33 -25.55 -21.35 59.70
N GLY A 34 -25.79 -21.71 58.44
CA GLY A 34 -26.76 -22.74 58.08
C GLY A 34 -26.72 -23.12 56.62
N GLU A 35 -26.11 -24.28 56.37
CA GLU A 35 -26.32 -25.25 55.29
C GLU A 35 -27.31 -24.92 54.15
N GLY A 36 -26.87 -25.10 52.89
CA GLY A 36 -27.80 -25.22 51.75
C GLY A 36 -27.16 -25.01 50.37
N SER A 37 -26.60 -26.08 49.81
CA SER A 37 -26.03 -26.19 48.46
C SER A 37 -27.05 -26.00 47.31
N SER A 38 -27.48 -24.75 47.01
CA SER A 38 -28.41 -24.50 45.87
C SER A 38 -28.13 -23.23 45.02
N SER A 39 -27.22 -22.35 45.45
CA SER A 39 -26.98 -21.05 44.80
C SER A 39 -26.11 -21.13 43.51
N THR A 40 -25.21 -22.11 43.43
CA THR A 40 -24.31 -22.28 42.26
C THR A 40 -25.02 -22.91 41.07
N LEU A 41 -25.97 -23.82 41.30
CA LEU A 41 -26.76 -24.46 40.25
C LEU A 41 -27.70 -23.48 39.55
N MET A 42 -28.31 -22.56 40.30
CA MET A 42 -29.23 -21.56 39.73
C MET A 42 -28.48 -20.48 38.93
N ARG A 43 -27.25 -20.11 39.34
CA ARG A 43 -26.36 -19.25 38.53
C ARG A 43 -25.83 -19.97 37.30
N ALA A 44 -25.46 -21.25 37.41
CA ALA A 44 -25.02 -22.05 36.26
C ALA A 44 -26.16 -22.25 35.24
N LEU A 45 -27.40 -22.47 35.68
CA LEU A 45 -28.57 -22.57 34.81
C LEU A 45 -28.91 -21.25 34.11
N LEU A 46 -28.72 -20.10 34.78
CA LEU A 46 -28.90 -18.79 34.15
C LEU A 46 -27.83 -18.52 33.08
N VAL A 47 -26.56 -18.84 33.35
CA VAL A 47 -25.48 -18.72 32.36
C VAL A 47 -25.74 -19.67 31.19
N LEU A 48 -26.17 -20.90 31.47
CA LEU A 48 -26.53 -21.87 30.44
C LEU A 48 -27.70 -21.34 29.60
N ALA A 49 -28.79 -20.87 30.21
CA ALA A 49 -29.95 -20.33 29.50
C ALA A 49 -29.62 -19.11 28.63
N VAL A 50 -28.72 -18.24 29.07
CA VAL A 50 -28.21 -17.11 28.25
C VAL A 50 -27.37 -17.61 27.08
N LEU A 51 -26.50 -18.61 27.29
CA LEU A 51 -25.72 -19.24 26.22
C LEU A 51 -26.62 -19.98 25.21
N THR A 52 -27.65 -20.69 25.68
CA THR A 52 -28.63 -21.35 24.80
C THR A 52 -29.48 -20.32 24.07
N GLY A 53 -29.87 -19.22 24.71
CA GLY A 53 -30.60 -18.11 24.08
C GLY A 53 -29.79 -17.40 22.99
N LEU A 54 -28.50 -17.12 23.24
CA LEU A 54 -27.56 -16.58 22.25
C LEU A 54 -27.29 -17.58 21.12
N GLY A 55 -27.13 -18.87 21.44
CA GLY A 55 -26.96 -19.93 20.45
C GLY A 55 -28.19 -20.10 19.56
N LEU A 56 -29.39 -20.02 20.13
CA LEU A 56 -30.66 -20.16 19.41
C LEU A 56 -31.00 -18.91 18.59
N ALA A 57 -30.70 -17.70 19.09
CA ALA A 57 -30.82 -16.46 18.33
C ALA A 57 -29.82 -16.44 17.15
N GLY A 58 -28.59 -16.89 17.37
CA GLY A 58 -27.59 -17.09 16.30
C GLY A 58 -28.03 -18.13 15.28
N TYR A 59 -28.62 -19.25 15.72
CA TYR A 59 -29.08 -20.35 14.87
C TYR A 59 -30.34 -20.01 14.06
N LEU A 60 -31.26 -19.22 14.60
CA LEU A 60 -32.49 -18.81 13.90
C LEU A 60 -32.28 -17.60 12.97
N ALA A 61 -31.27 -16.77 13.21
CA ALA A 61 -30.84 -15.74 12.27
C ALA A 61 -30.04 -16.34 11.09
N TYR A 62 -29.30 -17.43 11.32
CA TYR A 62 -28.43 -18.09 10.34
C TYR A 62 -29.07 -18.38 8.96
N PRO A 63 -30.33 -18.85 8.82
CA PRO A 63 -30.92 -19.19 7.51
C PRO A 63 -31.25 -17.97 6.66
N ALA A 64 -31.77 -16.90 7.27
CA ALA A 64 -32.13 -15.66 6.55
C ALA A 64 -30.90 -14.90 6.02
N PHE A 65 -29.71 -15.14 6.59
CA PHE A 65 -28.44 -14.57 6.14
C PHE A 65 -27.68 -15.49 5.17
N ARG A 66 -27.84 -16.82 5.31
CA ARG A 66 -27.32 -17.82 4.38
C ARG A 66 -27.82 -17.55 2.95
N ASP A 67 -29.11 -17.24 2.77
CA ASP A 67 -29.71 -16.99 1.44
C ASP A 67 -29.20 -15.73 0.70
N ARG A 68 -28.48 -14.82 1.36
CA ARG A 68 -27.93 -13.62 0.69
C ARG A 68 -26.58 -13.84 0.01
N ASN A 69 -25.77 -14.79 0.49
CA ASN A 69 -24.39 -15.03 0.01
C ASN A 69 -24.06 -16.50 -0.31
N THR A 70 -24.93 -17.46 0.01
CA THR A 70 -24.77 -18.87 -0.42
C THR A 70 -25.93 -19.22 -1.35
N ALA A 71 -25.80 -19.51 -2.64
CA ALA A 71 -24.66 -19.94 -3.42
C ALA A 71 -24.46 -18.98 -4.60
N MET A 72 -23.34 -18.25 -4.62
CA MET A 72 -22.91 -17.66 -5.89
C MET A 72 -22.79 -18.79 -6.91
N PRO A 73 -23.31 -18.64 -8.14
CA PRO A 73 -23.20 -19.67 -9.16
C PRO A 73 -21.73 -20.07 -9.30
N ALA A 74 -21.43 -21.37 -9.37
CA ALA A 74 -20.05 -21.85 -9.49
C ALA A 74 -19.33 -21.18 -10.68
N ALA A 75 -20.06 -20.91 -11.77
CA ALA A 75 -19.56 -20.14 -12.92
C ALA A 75 -19.12 -18.71 -12.55
N ALA A 76 -19.83 -18.00 -11.67
CA ALA A 76 -19.47 -16.66 -11.22
C ALA A 76 -18.21 -16.68 -10.34
N VAL A 77 -18.07 -17.70 -9.47
CA VAL A 77 -16.86 -17.89 -8.67
C VAL A 77 -15.65 -18.18 -9.56
N GLU A 78 -15.82 -19.06 -10.54
CA GLU A 78 -14.77 -19.41 -11.50
C GLU A 78 -14.36 -18.22 -12.37
N GLU A 79 -15.32 -17.41 -12.84
CA GLU A 79 -15.03 -16.21 -13.61
C GLU A 79 -14.27 -15.16 -12.79
N LYS A 80 -14.65 -14.97 -11.51
CA LYS A 80 -13.88 -14.15 -10.57
C LYS A 80 -12.45 -14.67 -10.43
N ASP A 81 -12.26 -15.97 -10.20
CA ASP A 81 -10.93 -16.56 -10.01
C ASP A 81 -10.07 -16.43 -11.27
N ARG A 82 -10.65 -16.60 -12.47
CA ARG A 82 -9.98 -16.33 -13.75
C ARG A 82 -9.55 -14.87 -13.87
N ALA A 83 -10.41 -13.92 -13.50
CA ALA A 83 -10.08 -12.50 -13.54
C ALA A 83 -8.97 -12.14 -12.52
N VAL A 84 -9.03 -12.69 -11.30
CA VAL A 84 -7.98 -12.49 -10.28
C VAL A 84 -6.64 -13.11 -10.72
N ALA A 85 -6.67 -14.25 -11.40
CA ALA A 85 -5.46 -14.87 -11.96
C ALA A 85 -4.76 -13.95 -12.99
N LEU A 86 -5.51 -13.17 -13.78
CA LEU A 86 -4.94 -12.19 -14.70
C LEU A 86 -4.17 -11.08 -13.96
N LEU A 87 -4.64 -10.66 -12.78
CA LEU A 87 -3.95 -9.64 -11.97
C LEU A 87 -2.54 -10.08 -11.54
N ARG A 88 -2.28 -11.39 -11.45
CA ARG A 88 -0.96 -11.91 -11.09
C ARG A 88 0.11 -11.60 -12.14
N ARG A 89 -0.28 -11.48 -13.42
CA ARG A 89 0.65 -11.16 -14.53
C ARG A 89 1.24 -9.75 -14.44
N ASP A 90 0.56 -8.87 -13.71
CA ASP A 90 0.92 -7.48 -13.42
C ASP A 90 1.18 -6.56 -14.64
N ASP A 91 0.75 -6.96 -15.85
CA ASP A 91 0.77 -6.09 -17.03
C ASP A 91 -0.54 -5.34 -17.26
N ALA A 92 -0.46 -4.21 -17.97
CA ALA A 92 -1.58 -3.30 -18.18
C ALA A 92 -2.76 -3.96 -18.92
N ALA A 93 -2.49 -4.79 -19.95
CA ALA A 93 -3.51 -5.44 -20.74
C ALA A 93 -4.27 -6.50 -19.93
N SER A 94 -3.56 -7.36 -19.20
CA SER A 94 -4.15 -8.36 -18.30
C SER A 94 -4.96 -7.69 -17.19
N ARG A 95 -4.48 -6.56 -16.65
CA ARG A 95 -5.19 -5.79 -15.62
C ARG A 95 -6.49 -5.18 -16.14
N GLU A 96 -6.46 -4.58 -17.34
CA GLU A 96 -7.66 -4.00 -17.96
C GLU A 96 -8.69 -5.09 -18.30
N GLN A 97 -8.25 -6.25 -18.80
CA GLN A 97 -9.12 -7.40 -19.02
C GLN A 97 -9.76 -7.88 -17.70
N ALA A 98 -8.98 -7.97 -16.61
CA ALA A 98 -9.51 -8.33 -15.30
C ALA A 98 -10.55 -7.32 -14.79
N ILE A 99 -10.29 -6.02 -14.95
CA ILE A 99 -11.22 -4.94 -14.58
C ILE A 99 -12.53 -5.10 -15.35
N GLN A 100 -12.48 -5.33 -16.66
CA GLN A 100 -13.69 -5.49 -17.49
C GLN A 100 -14.50 -6.72 -17.08
N SER A 101 -13.85 -7.86 -16.87
CA SER A 101 -14.51 -9.08 -16.40
C SER A 101 -15.14 -8.89 -15.02
N LEU A 102 -14.42 -8.29 -14.06
CA LEU A 102 -14.94 -8.02 -12.72
C LEU A 102 -16.07 -6.99 -12.71
N GLN A 103 -16.03 -5.98 -13.59
CA GLN A 103 -17.11 -5.00 -13.75
C GLN A 103 -18.38 -5.65 -14.31
N SER A 104 -18.24 -6.48 -15.35
CA SER A 104 -19.35 -7.27 -15.89
C SER A 104 -19.98 -8.13 -14.80
N LEU A 105 -19.14 -8.88 -14.08
CA LEU A 105 -19.59 -9.76 -13.01
C LEU A 105 -20.24 -9.01 -11.85
N ALA A 106 -19.70 -7.84 -11.48
CA ALA A 106 -20.27 -6.95 -10.46
C ALA A 106 -21.63 -6.37 -10.88
N ALA A 107 -21.84 -6.11 -12.18
CA ALA A 107 -23.11 -5.63 -12.70
C ALA A 107 -24.18 -6.73 -12.66
N THR A 108 -23.81 -7.97 -13.01
CA THR A 108 -24.70 -9.14 -12.96
C THR A 108 -25.00 -9.58 -11.53
N HIS A 109 -24.01 -9.48 -10.63
CA HIS A 109 -24.13 -9.88 -9.22
C HIS A 109 -23.75 -8.75 -8.26
N PRO A 110 -24.57 -7.69 -8.11
CA PRO A 110 -24.22 -6.51 -7.30
C PRO A 110 -23.95 -6.82 -5.82
N LYS A 111 -24.55 -7.89 -5.29
CA LYS A 111 -24.38 -8.34 -3.90
C LYS A 111 -23.14 -9.21 -3.69
N TYR A 112 -22.41 -9.58 -4.74
CA TYR A 112 -21.23 -10.43 -4.61
C TYR A 112 -20.04 -9.60 -4.10
N ALA A 113 -19.92 -9.50 -2.78
CA ALA A 113 -18.96 -8.64 -2.10
C ALA A 113 -17.49 -8.93 -2.46
N GLU A 114 -17.11 -10.20 -2.68
CA GLU A 114 -15.75 -10.54 -3.11
C GLU A 114 -15.41 -9.94 -4.48
N VAL A 115 -16.35 -9.93 -5.43
CA VAL A 115 -16.12 -9.32 -6.76
C VAL A 115 -15.99 -7.81 -6.63
N GLN A 116 -16.80 -7.17 -5.79
CA GLN A 116 -16.66 -5.73 -5.53
C GLN A 116 -15.29 -5.40 -4.93
N ALA A 117 -14.80 -6.23 -4.02
CA ALA A 117 -13.49 -6.07 -3.40
C ALA A 117 -12.34 -6.32 -4.39
N GLU A 118 -12.39 -7.39 -5.18
CA GLU A 118 -11.36 -7.69 -6.19
C GLU A 118 -11.35 -6.65 -7.32
N LEU A 119 -12.51 -6.09 -7.69
CA LEU A 119 -12.57 -4.95 -8.61
C LEU A 119 -11.86 -3.71 -8.01
N ALA A 120 -12.08 -3.43 -6.73
CA ALA A 120 -11.39 -2.34 -6.04
C ALA A 120 -9.87 -2.57 -5.99
N VAL A 121 -9.42 -3.81 -5.77
CA VAL A 121 -8.00 -4.19 -5.83
C VAL A 121 -7.44 -3.89 -7.22
N ALA A 122 -8.10 -4.34 -8.29
CA ALA A 122 -7.64 -4.14 -9.66
C ALA A 122 -7.49 -2.65 -10.01
N LEU A 123 -8.49 -1.84 -9.64
CA LEU A 123 -8.47 -0.38 -9.81
C LEU A 123 -7.37 0.29 -8.98
N THR A 124 -7.14 -0.19 -7.76
CA THR A 124 -6.07 0.32 -6.86
C THR A 124 -4.70 0.07 -7.45
N LEU A 125 -4.45 -1.12 -8.02
CA LEU A 125 -3.17 -1.42 -8.67
C LEU A 125 -2.95 -0.54 -9.90
N GLN A 126 -4.00 -0.28 -10.69
CA GLN A 126 -3.92 0.65 -11.81
C GLN A 126 -3.58 2.08 -11.35
N LEU A 127 -4.19 2.54 -10.24
CA LEU A 127 -3.87 3.83 -9.65
C LEU A 127 -2.43 3.90 -9.14
N ALA A 128 -1.94 2.82 -8.52
CA ALA A 128 -0.57 2.74 -8.04
C ALA A 128 0.46 2.87 -9.17
N ASP A 129 0.21 2.24 -10.33
CA ASP A 129 1.09 2.36 -11.50
C ASP A 129 1.12 3.79 -12.05
N LEU A 130 -0.05 4.45 -12.13
CA LEU A 130 -0.14 5.85 -12.54
C LEU A 130 0.59 6.79 -11.57
N ASN A 131 0.41 6.58 -10.25
CA ASN A 131 1.12 7.34 -9.23
C ASN A 131 2.63 7.14 -9.35
N ALA A 132 3.08 5.90 -9.59
CA ALA A 132 4.50 5.60 -9.76
C ALA A 132 5.12 6.29 -10.99
N ASP A 133 4.41 6.28 -12.12
CA ASP A 133 4.82 7.03 -13.32
C ASP A 133 4.87 8.54 -13.06
N PHE A 134 3.86 9.08 -12.37
CA PHE A 134 3.81 10.50 -12.02
C PHE A 134 4.95 10.90 -11.07
N ASP A 135 5.18 10.15 -10.00
CA ASP A 135 6.25 10.39 -9.03
C ASP A 135 7.64 10.33 -9.67
N ARG A 136 7.81 9.45 -10.67
CA ARG A 136 9.03 9.37 -11.46
C ARG A 136 9.28 10.66 -12.26
N LEU A 137 8.29 11.11 -13.04
CA LEU A 137 8.40 12.34 -13.82
C LEU A 137 8.61 13.56 -12.91
N LYS A 138 7.97 13.58 -11.74
CA LYS A 138 8.16 14.61 -10.72
C LYS A 138 9.60 14.61 -10.20
N SER A 139 10.15 13.44 -9.86
CA SER A 139 11.54 13.30 -9.40
C SER A 139 12.55 13.78 -10.46
N GLN A 140 12.31 13.48 -11.74
CA GLN A 140 13.12 13.99 -12.86
C GLN A 140 13.04 15.52 -12.98
N SER A 141 11.84 16.08 -12.87
CA SER A 141 11.64 17.54 -12.85
C SER A 141 12.37 18.21 -11.69
N ASP A 142 12.33 17.61 -10.49
CA ASP A 142 13.03 18.14 -9.31
C ASP A 142 14.56 18.13 -9.50
N GLN A 143 15.10 17.07 -10.12
CA GLN A 143 16.52 16.99 -10.49
C GLN A 143 16.92 18.07 -11.51
N LEU A 144 16.14 18.25 -12.58
CA LEU A 144 16.39 19.31 -13.57
C LEU A 144 16.31 20.70 -12.95
N GLN A 145 15.37 20.91 -12.03
CA GLN A 145 15.26 22.18 -11.30
C GLN A 145 16.49 22.44 -10.43
N ALA A 146 17.03 21.42 -9.75
CA ALA A 146 18.27 21.54 -8.99
C ALA A 146 19.47 21.87 -9.89
N GLN A 147 19.58 21.20 -11.05
CA GLN A 147 20.61 21.50 -12.05
C GLN A 147 20.51 22.92 -12.60
N LEU A 148 19.28 23.38 -12.92
CA LEU A 148 19.03 24.73 -13.40
C LEU A 148 19.45 25.78 -12.37
N LYS A 149 19.14 25.55 -11.08
CA LYS A 149 19.60 26.41 -9.98
C LYS A 149 21.13 26.44 -9.92
N GLY A 150 21.79 25.29 -10.03
CA GLY A 150 23.25 25.20 -10.06
C GLY A 150 23.90 25.97 -11.22
N VAL A 151 23.40 25.79 -12.44
CA VAL A 151 23.88 26.48 -13.65
C VAL A 151 23.64 27.99 -13.54
N THR A 152 22.44 28.39 -13.10
CA THR A 152 22.09 29.82 -12.98
C THR A 152 22.87 30.53 -11.87
N ALA A 153 23.16 29.83 -10.77
CA ALA A 153 23.95 30.38 -9.67
C ALA A 153 25.43 30.51 -10.03
N SER A 154 26.00 29.50 -10.70
CA SER A 154 27.42 29.48 -11.06
C SER A 154 27.74 30.32 -12.29
N LYS A 155 26.78 30.57 -13.19
CA LYS A 155 26.95 31.25 -14.49
C LYS A 155 28.16 30.75 -15.27
N THR A 156 28.47 29.48 -15.10
CA THR A 156 29.59 28.80 -15.75
C THR A 156 29.08 27.46 -16.31
N PRO A 157 29.58 27.01 -17.48
CA PRO A 157 30.57 27.66 -18.35
C PRO A 157 29.97 28.82 -19.16
N ALA A 158 30.71 29.41 -20.10
CA ALA A 158 30.28 30.58 -20.89
C ALA A 158 28.94 30.37 -21.64
N ASP A 159 28.55 29.12 -21.91
CA ASP A 159 27.29 28.70 -22.52
C ASP A 159 26.15 28.48 -21.50
N TRP A 160 26.28 28.96 -20.25
CA TRP A 160 25.31 28.71 -19.18
C TRP A 160 23.89 29.13 -19.54
N GLU A 161 23.70 30.19 -20.33
CA GLU A 161 22.37 30.64 -20.80
C GLU A 161 21.72 29.59 -21.70
N ASN A 162 22.48 29.03 -22.64
CA ASN A 162 22.01 27.97 -23.54
C ASN A 162 21.66 26.70 -22.74
N ARG A 163 22.49 26.33 -21.76
CA ARG A 163 22.22 25.20 -20.87
C ARG A 163 20.97 25.43 -20.02
N ALA A 164 20.81 26.62 -19.45
CA ALA A 164 19.64 26.97 -18.67
C ALA A 164 18.36 26.93 -19.54
N ASN A 165 18.43 27.40 -20.78
CA ASN A 165 17.32 27.30 -21.73
C ASN A 165 16.98 25.84 -22.07
N ALA A 166 17.98 25.00 -22.33
CA ALA A 166 17.78 23.58 -22.58
C ALA A 166 17.11 22.86 -21.39
N LEU A 167 17.56 23.12 -20.16
CA LEU A 167 16.94 22.57 -18.95
C LEU A 167 15.48 23.03 -18.78
N ARG A 168 15.17 24.31 -19.06
CA ARG A 168 13.79 24.81 -19.04
C ARG A 168 12.91 24.13 -20.09
N SER A 169 13.43 23.90 -21.30
CA SER A 169 12.70 23.17 -22.34
C SER A 169 12.39 21.73 -21.93
N GLN A 170 13.36 21.02 -21.35
CA GLN A 170 13.14 19.66 -20.82
C GLN A 170 12.10 19.64 -19.69
N MET A 171 12.14 20.62 -18.76
CA MET A 171 11.11 20.74 -17.73
C MET A 171 9.72 21.00 -18.31
N GLN A 172 9.62 21.80 -19.38
CA GLN A 172 8.35 22.03 -20.06
C GLN A 172 7.82 20.76 -20.73
N GLU A 173 8.69 19.95 -21.32
CA GLU A 173 8.36 18.66 -21.93
C GLU A 173 7.84 17.67 -20.88
N LEU A 174 8.56 17.50 -19.76
CA LEU A 174 8.08 16.69 -18.63
C LEU A 174 6.75 17.21 -18.08
N GLY A 175 6.54 18.53 -18.05
CA GLY A 175 5.26 19.14 -17.67
C GLY A 175 4.12 18.71 -18.58
N ARG A 176 4.33 18.68 -19.90
CA ARG A 176 3.33 18.20 -20.87
C ARG A 176 3.03 16.71 -20.72
N GLU A 177 4.02 15.90 -20.35
CA GLU A 177 3.82 14.47 -20.05
C GLU A 177 3.07 14.23 -18.73
N GLN A 178 3.27 15.09 -17.73
CA GLN A 178 2.62 14.97 -16.42
C GLN A 178 1.13 15.30 -16.45
N GLU A 179 0.69 16.27 -17.24
CA GLU A 179 -0.72 16.70 -17.28
C GLU A 179 -1.71 15.57 -17.57
N PRO A 180 -1.57 14.75 -18.63
CA PRO A 180 -2.50 13.64 -18.88
C PRO A 180 -2.49 12.59 -17.75
N LEU A 181 -1.36 12.41 -17.05
CA LEU A 181 -1.30 11.53 -15.88
C LEU A 181 -2.09 12.09 -14.70
N ARG A 182 -2.05 13.40 -14.45
CA ARG A 182 -2.84 14.04 -13.37
C ARG A 182 -4.34 13.86 -13.60
N GLU A 183 -4.79 14.10 -14.83
CA GLU A 183 -6.18 13.90 -15.21
C GLU A 183 -6.60 12.43 -15.07
N ALA A 184 -5.74 11.50 -15.54
CA ALA A 184 -5.99 10.07 -15.40
C ALA A 184 -6.07 9.64 -13.93
N ILE A 185 -5.13 10.08 -13.08
CA ILE A 185 -5.12 9.80 -11.64
C ILE A 185 -6.40 10.30 -10.98
N ALA A 186 -6.80 11.55 -11.25
CA ALA A 186 -8.02 12.13 -10.69
C ALA A 186 -9.26 11.34 -11.11
N ALA A 187 -9.40 11.01 -12.41
CA ALA A 187 -10.52 10.23 -12.92
C ALA A 187 -10.57 8.82 -12.31
N ARG A 188 -9.41 8.15 -12.15
CA ARG A 188 -9.33 6.82 -11.53
C ARG A 188 -9.66 6.86 -10.05
N ARG A 189 -9.21 7.89 -9.33
CA ARG A 189 -9.52 8.08 -7.92
C ARG A 189 -11.01 8.21 -7.68
N THR A 190 -11.71 9.03 -8.47
CA THR A 190 -13.19 9.15 -8.38
C THR A 190 -13.90 7.81 -8.56
N LYS A 191 -13.48 7.01 -9.55
CA LYS A 191 -14.05 5.66 -9.78
C LYS A 191 -13.77 4.72 -8.61
N LEU A 192 -12.53 4.76 -8.09
CA LEU A 192 -12.11 3.90 -6.99
C LEU A 192 -12.80 4.27 -5.68
N ASP A 193 -12.96 5.56 -5.38
CA ASP A 193 -13.67 6.03 -4.18
C ASP A 193 -15.13 5.54 -4.19
N ALA A 194 -15.83 5.71 -5.32
CA ALA A 194 -17.19 5.20 -5.48
C ALA A 194 -17.28 3.66 -5.34
N GLN A 195 -16.27 2.93 -5.81
CA GLN A 195 -16.19 1.49 -5.64
C GLN A 195 -15.89 1.10 -4.18
N MET A 196 -15.03 1.85 -3.50
CA MET A 196 -14.69 1.62 -2.09
C MET A 196 -15.89 1.86 -1.17
N ASP A 197 -16.80 2.77 -1.50
CA ASP A 197 -18.05 2.94 -0.76
C ASP A 197 -18.89 1.67 -0.78
N ARG A 198 -18.95 0.96 -1.91
CA ARG A 198 -19.64 -0.34 -2.02
C ARG A 198 -18.93 -1.43 -1.21
N VAL A 199 -17.60 -1.45 -1.23
CA VAL A 199 -16.78 -2.39 -0.45
C VAL A 199 -16.94 -2.15 1.06
N ARG A 200 -17.12 -0.90 1.49
CA ARG A 200 -17.30 -0.53 2.90
C ARG A 200 -18.73 -0.75 3.40
N ALA A 201 -19.73 -0.59 2.54
CA ALA A 201 -21.14 -0.77 2.87
C ALA A 201 -21.55 -2.23 3.16
N ALA A 202 -20.60 -3.15 3.24
CA ALA A 202 -20.84 -4.57 3.41
C ALA A 202 -21.28 -4.93 4.85
N PRO A 203 -22.14 -5.95 5.03
CA PRO A 203 -22.80 -6.26 6.29
C PRO A 203 -21.83 -6.69 7.41
N GLU A 204 -22.29 -6.61 8.67
CA GLU A 204 -21.49 -6.90 9.88
C GLU A 204 -21.05 -8.37 10.00
N VAL A 205 -21.78 -9.31 9.40
CA VAL A 205 -21.48 -10.75 9.47
C VAL A 205 -21.26 -11.30 8.05
N GLU A 206 -20.05 -11.78 7.78
CA GLU A 206 -19.62 -12.25 6.46
C GLU A 206 -18.81 -13.55 6.54
N PRO A 207 -18.77 -14.35 5.46
CA PRO A 207 -17.81 -15.44 5.33
C PRO A 207 -16.37 -14.92 5.42
N ALA A 208 -15.46 -15.72 5.98
CA ALA A 208 -14.05 -15.34 6.17
C ALA A 208 -13.36 -14.90 4.87
N ALA A 209 -13.66 -15.56 3.74
CA ALA A 209 -13.11 -15.21 2.43
C ALA A 209 -13.53 -13.79 1.99
N THR A 210 -14.79 -13.42 2.22
CA THR A 210 -15.31 -12.08 1.91
C THR A 210 -14.66 -11.01 2.79
N VAL A 211 -14.48 -11.29 4.09
CA VAL A 211 -13.76 -10.40 5.01
C VAL A 211 -12.31 -10.19 4.55
N ALA A 212 -11.60 -11.26 4.17
CA ALA A 212 -10.23 -11.18 3.70
C ALA A 212 -10.13 -10.36 2.40
N ALA A 213 -11.02 -10.59 1.42
CA ALA A 213 -11.06 -9.83 0.17
C ALA A 213 -11.31 -8.33 0.42
N ARG A 214 -12.24 -8.00 1.33
CA ARG A 214 -12.54 -6.62 1.72
C ARG A 214 -11.36 -5.95 2.44
N LEU A 215 -10.73 -6.63 3.39
CA LEU A 215 -9.52 -6.15 4.07
C LEU A 215 -8.38 -5.93 3.07
N LYS A 216 -8.21 -6.82 2.10
CA LYS A 216 -7.23 -6.68 1.00
C LYS A 216 -7.46 -5.40 0.21
N ALA A 217 -8.69 -5.17 -0.25
CA ALA A 217 -9.05 -3.95 -0.97
C ALA A 217 -8.78 -2.69 -0.14
N GLN A 218 -9.21 -2.67 1.13
CA GLN A 218 -9.02 -1.53 2.02
C GLN A 218 -7.54 -1.26 2.33
N ALA A 219 -6.74 -2.28 2.63
CA ALA A 219 -5.33 -2.14 2.95
C ALA A 219 -4.53 -1.61 1.75
N LEU A 220 -4.77 -2.14 0.55
CA LEU A 220 -4.11 -1.65 -0.67
C LEU A 220 -4.53 -0.23 -1.00
N PHE A 221 -5.83 0.09 -0.93
CA PHE A 221 -6.33 1.44 -1.17
C PHE A 221 -5.69 2.45 -0.21
N ALA A 222 -5.68 2.12 1.09
CA ALA A 222 -5.06 2.93 2.12
C ALA A 222 -3.55 3.12 1.89
N ALA A 223 -2.85 2.05 1.50
CA ALA A 223 -1.42 2.11 1.20
C ALA A 223 -1.09 3.02 0.01
N VAL A 224 -1.83 2.89 -1.10
CA VAL A 224 -1.60 3.67 -2.34
C VAL A 224 -1.98 5.14 -2.16
N THR A 225 -2.95 5.44 -1.29
CA THR A 225 -3.39 6.80 -0.98
C THR A 225 -2.68 7.43 0.22
N SER A 226 -1.69 6.73 0.81
CA SER A 226 -0.95 7.15 2.00
C SER A 226 -1.87 7.47 3.20
N ALA A 227 -2.97 6.73 3.37
CA ALA A 227 -3.89 6.92 4.48
C ALA A 227 -3.22 6.57 5.82
N PRO A 228 -3.56 7.27 6.93
CA PRO A 228 -2.89 7.10 8.22
C PRO A 228 -3.10 5.72 8.85
N ASP A 229 -4.17 5.01 8.49
CA ASP A 229 -4.52 3.68 8.98
C ASP A 229 -4.00 2.53 8.10
N ALA A 230 -3.24 2.82 7.03
CA ALA A 230 -2.77 1.83 6.06
C ALA A 230 -2.00 0.67 6.70
N LEU A 231 -1.08 0.95 7.62
CA LEU A 231 -0.30 -0.07 8.31
C LEU A 231 -1.16 -0.94 9.23
N ALA A 232 -2.14 -0.35 9.91
CA ALA A 232 -3.08 -1.08 10.75
C ALA A 232 -3.96 -2.02 9.92
N LEU A 233 -4.44 -1.55 8.75
CA LEU A 233 -5.20 -2.37 7.82
C LEU A 233 -4.34 -3.50 7.21
N ALA A 234 -3.10 -3.24 6.84
CA ALA A 234 -2.17 -4.26 6.37
C ALA A 234 -1.94 -5.34 7.45
N GLN A 235 -1.78 -4.95 8.71
CA GLN A 235 -1.63 -5.91 9.81
C GLN A 235 -2.90 -6.75 10.04
N ARG A 236 -4.09 -6.14 9.94
CA ARG A 236 -5.36 -6.86 10.01
C ARG A 236 -5.53 -7.84 8.86
N LEU A 237 -5.12 -7.45 7.65
CA LEU A 237 -5.10 -8.33 6.49
C LEU A 237 -4.16 -9.52 6.72
N ARG A 238 -2.97 -9.29 7.28
CA ARG A 238 -1.99 -10.33 7.60
C ARG A 238 -2.55 -11.42 8.52
N GLN A 239 -3.47 -11.06 9.41
CA GLN A 239 -4.14 -12.00 10.32
C GLN A 239 -5.27 -12.79 9.64
N ALA A 240 -5.83 -12.27 8.54
CA ALA A 240 -6.95 -12.87 7.82
C ALA A 240 -6.50 -13.71 6.62
N GLU A 241 -5.33 -13.44 6.05
CA GLU A 241 -4.80 -14.16 4.89
C GLU A 241 -4.04 -15.45 5.27
N LEU A 242 -4.14 -16.47 4.43
CA LEU A 242 -3.40 -17.74 4.60
C LEU A 242 -1.89 -17.57 4.37
N THR A 243 -1.55 -16.75 3.38
CA THR A 243 -0.17 -16.40 3.01
C THR A 243 -0.05 -14.90 3.07
N ALA A 244 1.01 -14.38 3.70
CA ALA A 244 1.19 -12.96 3.97
C ALA A 244 1.47 -12.08 2.72
N ALA A 245 1.04 -12.50 1.53
CA ALA A 245 1.43 -11.89 0.27
C ALA A 245 0.85 -10.48 0.13
N TRP A 246 -0.45 -10.30 0.38
CA TRP A 246 -1.10 -9.02 0.08
C TRP A 246 -0.83 -7.97 1.17
N SER A 247 -0.71 -8.36 2.43
CA SER A 247 -0.28 -7.42 3.48
C SER A 247 1.13 -6.89 3.25
N LEU A 248 2.06 -7.74 2.81
CA LEU A 248 3.43 -7.32 2.47
C LEU A 248 3.47 -6.40 1.25
N LEU A 249 2.67 -6.67 0.21
CA LEU A 249 2.53 -5.76 -0.92
C LEU A 249 1.94 -4.41 -0.50
N ALA A 250 0.92 -4.40 0.37
CA ALA A 250 0.35 -3.17 0.91
C ALA A 250 1.36 -2.38 1.76
N HIS A 251 2.16 -3.06 2.59
CA HIS A 251 3.24 -2.43 3.35
C HIS A 251 4.27 -1.77 2.42
N ALA A 252 4.65 -2.45 1.34
CA ALA A 252 5.58 -1.92 0.35
C ALA A 252 5.06 -0.71 -0.40
N GLU A 253 3.80 -0.73 -0.85
CA GLU A 253 3.17 0.43 -1.50
C GLU A 253 3.10 1.62 -0.54
N TYR A 254 2.74 1.40 0.73
CA TYR A 254 2.72 2.46 1.74
C TYR A 254 4.12 3.04 1.99
N ALA A 255 5.15 2.20 2.07
CA ALA A 255 6.52 2.66 2.28
C ALA A 255 7.00 3.57 1.13
N LEU A 256 6.61 3.24 -0.11
CA LEU A 256 6.91 4.03 -1.30
C LEU A 256 6.12 5.36 -1.33
N SER A 257 4.84 5.35 -0.95
CA SER A 257 3.93 6.50 -1.05
C SER A 257 4.04 7.50 0.11
N SER A 258 4.48 7.04 1.30
CA SER A 258 4.56 7.86 2.52
C SER A 258 5.88 8.63 2.69
N GLY A 259 6.89 8.36 1.86
CA GLY A 259 8.24 8.91 2.06
C GLY A 259 8.94 8.30 3.29
N SER A 260 8.74 7.00 3.52
CA SER A 260 9.27 6.29 4.69
C SER A 260 10.81 6.41 4.85
N PRO A 261 11.34 6.38 6.09
CA PRO A 261 12.78 6.41 6.36
C PRO A 261 13.54 5.24 5.74
N ALA A 262 14.84 5.41 5.48
CA ALA A 262 15.69 4.41 4.83
C ALA A 262 15.67 3.03 5.51
N ILE A 263 15.67 2.99 6.86
CA ILE A 263 15.61 1.73 7.63
C ILE A 263 14.30 0.98 7.33
N THR A 264 13.17 1.69 7.25
CA THR A 264 11.88 1.09 6.89
C THR A 264 11.93 0.53 5.46
N LEU A 265 12.49 1.27 4.51
CA LEU A 265 12.63 0.80 3.13
C LEU A 265 13.47 -0.48 3.05
N GLN A 266 14.56 -0.58 3.81
CA GLN A 266 15.41 -1.77 3.87
C GLN A 266 14.65 -2.99 4.43
N ASN A 267 13.92 -2.80 5.54
CA ASN A 267 13.12 -3.86 6.15
C ASN A 267 12.06 -4.39 5.17
N VAL A 268 11.31 -3.49 4.52
CA VAL A 268 10.31 -3.85 3.51
C VAL A 268 10.94 -4.56 2.31
N SER A 269 12.12 -4.12 1.87
CA SER A 269 12.83 -4.77 0.76
C SER A 269 13.17 -6.22 1.07
N LYS A 270 13.61 -6.50 2.31
CA LYS A 270 13.87 -7.85 2.81
C LYS A 270 12.59 -8.68 2.94
N GLU A 271 11.48 -8.08 3.37
CA GLU A 271 10.18 -8.76 3.40
C GLU A 271 9.73 -9.17 1.98
N LEU A 272 9.90 -8.30 0.99
CA LEU A 272 9.59 -8.62 -0.41
C LEU A 272 10.52 -9.68 -1.00
N GLU A 273 11.79 -9.70 -0.61
CA GLU A 273 12.71 -10.78 -0.99
C GLU A 273 12.24 -12.14 -0.46
N GLY A 274 11.86 -12.18 0.83
CA GLY A 274 11.21 -13.35 1.43
C GLY A 274 9.97 -13.79 0.67
N LEU A 275 9.10 -12.84 0.31
CA LEU A 275 7.91 -13.11 -0.48
C LEU A 275 8.24 -13.70 -1.87
N ARG A 276 9.20 -13.14 -2.61
CA ARG A 276 9.64 -13.66 -3.92
C ARG A 276 10.23 -15.06 -3.82
N SER A 277 10.92 -15.38 -2.73
CA SER A 277 11.44 -16.73 -2.50
C SER A 277 10.32 -17.78 -2.31
N GLN A 278 9.19 -17.38 -1.73
CA GLN A 278 8.03 -18.23 -1.48
C GLN A 278 7.14 -18.33 -2.73
N ASP A 279 6.97 -17.22 -3.44
CA ASP A 279 6.10 -17.08 -4.60
C ASP A 279 6.81 -16.32 -5.72
N ARG A 280 7.58 -17.06 -6.53
CA ARG A 280 8.34 -16.50 -7.66
C ARG A 280 7.44 -15.97 -8.79
N GLY A 281 6.16 -16.36 -8.80
CA GLY A 281 5.20 -15.94 -9.82
C GLY A 281 4.48 -14.63 -9.47
N LEU A 282 4.80 -13.98 -8.36
CA LEU A 282 4.18 -12.72 -7.95
C LEU A 282 4.97 -11.53 -8.48
N MET A 283 4.76 -11.18 -9.76
CA MET A 283 5.53 -10.12 -10.46
C MET A 283 5.50 -8.78 -9.72
N ARG A 284 4.39 -8.43 -9.06
CA ARG A 284 4.26 -7.19 -8.28
C ARG A 284 5.35 -7.04 -7.22
N ALA A 285 5.79 -8.13 -6.60
CA ALA A 285 6.85 -8.10 -5.59
C ALA A 285 8.23 -7.76 -6.18
N TYR A 286 8.47 -8.07 -7.46
CA TYR A 286 9.69 -7.69 -8.18
C TYR A 286 9.65 -6.19 -8.53
N VAL A 287 8.53 -5.73 -9.10
CA VAL A 287 8.34 -4.32 -9.46
C VAL A 287 8.45 -3.39 -8.25
N LEU A 288 7.81 -3.75 -7.13
CA LEU A 288 7.92 -2.97 -5.88
C LEU A 288 9.33 -3.02 -5.29
N GLY A 289 10.00 -4.18 -5.36
CA GLY A 289 11.39 -4.31 -4.97
C GLY A 289 12.30 -3.37 -5.79
N ALA A 290 12.10 -3.30 -7.11
CA ALA A 290 12.86 -2.41 -7.98
C ALA A 290 12.63 -0.94 -7.62
N ARG A 291 11.38 -0.53 -7.37
CA ARG A 291 11.05 0.83 -6.93
C ARG A 291 11.71 1.17 -5.59
N LEU A 292 11.72 0.24 -4.63
CA LEU A 292 12.39 0.42 -3.34
C LEU A 292 13.90 0.55 -3.49
N ALA A 293 14.52 -0.28 -4.33
CA ALA A 293 15.95 -0.21 -4.63
C ALA A 293 16.35 1.15 -5.22
N LEU A 294 15.55 1.70 -6.14
CA LEU A 294 15.78 3.05 -6.67
C LEU A 294 15.67 4.14 -5.58
N ARG A 295 14.71 4.00 -4.66
CA ARG A 295 14.58 4.92 -3.51
C ARG A 295 15.76 4.82 -2.53
N GLN A 296 16.45 3.69 -2.50
CA GLN A 296 17.65 3.45 -1.70
C GLN A 296 18.94 3.83 -2.43
N GLY A 297 18.88 4.25 -3.69
CA GLY A 297 20.06 4.58 -4.50
C GLY A 297 20.80 3.35 -5.04
N ASP A 298 20.11 2.21 -5.18
CA ASP A 298 20.68 0.97 -5.73
C ASP A 298 20.07 0.65 -7.12
N PRO A 299 20.58 1.28 -8.20
CA PRO A 299 20.08 1.04 -9.56
C PRO A 299 20.44 -0.36 -10.08
N THR A 300 21.46 -1.01 -9.54
CA THR A 300 21.90 -2.35 -9.96
C THR A 300 20.89 -3.41 -9.54
N THR A 301 20.45 -3.36 -8.28
CA THR A 301 19.38 -4.24 -7.78
C THR A 301 18.06 -3.95 -8.50
N ALA A 302 17.75 -2.66 -8.74
CA ALA A 302 16.57 -2.29 -9.50
C ALA A 302 16.57 -2.90 -10.92
N ARG A 303 17.69 -2.79 -11.64
CA ARG A 303 17.87 -3.38 -12.97
C ARG A 303 17.63 -4.89 -12.94
N THR A 304 18.28 -5.60 -12.01
CA THR A 304 18.14 -7.06 -11.85
C THR A 304 16.69 -7.48 -11.66
N LEU A 305 15.96 -6.82 -10.77
CA LEU A 305 14.55 -7.14 -10.50
C LEU A 305 13.63 -6.84 -11.68
N LEU A 306 13.91 -5.79 -12.46
CA LEU A 306 13.16 -5.47 -13.68
C LEU A 306 13.44 -6.47 -14.80
N ASP A 307 14.69 -6.89 -14.98
CA ASP A 307 15.06 -7.93 -15.93
C ASP A 307 14.39 -9.26 -15.59
N GLU A 308 14.35 -9.64 -14.31
CA GLU A 308 13.60 -10.80 -13.83
C GLU A 308 12.09 -10.67 -14.09
N THR A 309 11.52 -9.48 -13.88
CA THR A 309 10.10 -9.21 -14.19
C THR A 309 9.81 -9.43 -15.68
N LEU A 310 10.71 -8.97 -16.57
CA LEU A 310 10.58 -9.16 -18.02
C LEU A 310 10.82 -10.61 -18.46
N ALA A 311 11.69 -11.34 -17.76
CA ALA A 311 11.87 -12.77 -18.00
C ALA A 311 10.60 -13.57 -17.65
N LEU A 312 9.86 -13.15 -16.61
CA LEU A 312 8.58 -13.75 -16.23
C LEU A 312 7.41 -13.29 -17.12
N ASN A 313 7.42 -12.02 -17.54
CA ASN A 313 6.41 -11.43 -18.43
C ASN A 313 7.04 -10.40 -19.37
N GLY A 314 7.43 -10.85 -20.57
CA GLY A 314 8.06 -9.97 -21.57
C GLY A 314 7.18 -8.82 -22.07
N LYS A 315 5.88 -8.81 -21.76
CA LYS A 315 4.92 -7.75 -22.12
C LYS A 315 4.71 -6.72 -21.00
N HIS A 316 5.51 -6.76 -19.93
CA HIS A 316 5.31 -5.86 -18.79
C HIS A 316 5.78 -4.42 -19.08
N GLU A 317 4.93 -3.62 -19.71
CA GLU A 317 5.22 -2.26 -20.19
C GLU A 317 5.81 -1.33 -19.12
N PHE A 318 5.32 -1.40 -17.89
CA PHE A 318 5.85 -0.57 -16.80
C PHE A 318 7.31 -0.91 -16.47
N ALA A 319 7.68 -2.20 -16.47
CA ALA A 319 9.04 -2.64 -16.20
C ALA A 319 9.98 -2.25 -17.35
N GLN A 320 9.53 -2.39 -18.61
CA GLN A 320 10.28 -1.92 -19.78
C GLN A 320 10.57 -0.42 -19.72
N ARG A 321 9.56 0.39 -19.40
CA ARG A 321 9.70 1.85 -19.26
C ARG A 321 10.65 2.24 -18.12
N MET A 322 10.58 1.54 -16.98
CA MET A 322 11.52 1.77 -15.87
C MET A 322 12.95 1.42 -16.27
N LEU A 323 13.17 0.26 -16.90
CA LEU A 323 14.49 -0.22 -17.31
C LEU A 323 15.16 0.70 -18.32
N ALA A 324 14.41 1.21 -19.30
CA ALA A 324 14.89 2.14 -20.32
C ALA A 324 15.38 3.49 -19.74
N GLN A 325 15.00 3.81 -18.51
CA GLN A 325 15.37 5.06 -17.84
C GLN A 325 16.47 4.88 -16.80
N LEU A 326 16.90 3.64 -16.52
CA LEU A 326 18.05 3.41 -15.66
C LEU A 326 19.35 3.77 -16.39
N PRO A 327 20.31 4.40 -15.71
CA PRO A 327 21.61 4.69 -16.31
C PRO A 327 22.24 3.38 -16.80
N SER A 328 22.80 3.41 -18.02
CA SER A 328 23.55 2.28 -18.56
C SER A 328 24.74 1.98 -17.65
N THR A 329 24.95 0.71 -17.33
CA THR A 329 26.09 0.25 -16.53
C THR A 329 27.40 0.24 -17.30
N GLU A 330 27.44 0.82 -18.52
CA GLU A 330 28.69 0.92 -19.26
C GLU A 330 29.67 1.79 -18.49
N PRO A 331 30.86 1.27 -18.14
CA PRO A 331 31.91 2.09 -17.59
C PRO A 331 32.24 3.15 -18.63
N THR A 332 32.12 4.43 -18.26
CA THR A 332 32.72 5.53 -19.01
C THR A 332 34.16 5.10 -19.34
N PRO A 333 34.55 4.97 -20.62
CA PRO A 333 35.92 4.63 -20.94
C PRO A 333 36.80 5.68 -20.27
N GLU A 334 37.69 5.25 -19.38
CA GLU A 334 38.75 6.10 -18.87
C GLU A 334 39.38 6.79 -20.09
N PRO A 335 39.56 8.12 -20.06
CA PRO A 335 40.29 8.78 -21.13
C PRO A 335 41.67 8.14 -21.14
N THR A 336 41.95 7.35 -22.17
CA THR A 336 43.27 6.81 -22.48
C THR A 336 44.26 7.93 -22.26
N ARG A 337 45.04 7.84 -21.18
CA ARG A 337 46.17 8.75 -20.94
C ARG A 337 46.98 8.73 -22.22
N ALA A 338 47.03 9.86 -22.91
CA ALA A 338 47.89 10.01 -24.07
C ALA A 338 49.31 9.57 -23.66
N PRO A 339 50.00 8.76 -24.48
CA PRO A 339 51.36 8.36 -24.17
C PRO A 339 52.21 9.61 -23.94
N THR A 340 52.92 9.61 -22.82
CA THR A 340 53.89 10.64 -22.47
C THR A 340 54.87 10.80 -23.65
N PRO A 341 55.06 12.01 -24.21
CA PRO A 341 56.05 12.20 -25.24
C PRO A 341 57.44 11.94 -24.66
N ASP A 342 58.22 11.13 -25.36
CA ASP A 342 59.60 10.80 -24.99
C ASP A 342 60.43 12.08 -24.78
N PRO A 343 61.34 12.10 -23.78
CA PRO A 343 62.20 13.25 -23.55
C PRO A 343 63.12 13.49 -24.74
N ILE A 344 63.02 14.70 -25.29
CA ILE A 344 63.89 15.23 -26.35
C ILE A 344 65.33 15.14 -25.84
N THR A 345 66.14 14.31 -26.50
CA THR A 345 67.58 14.22 -26.24
C THR A 345 68.25 15.41 -26.92
N GLU A 346 68.70 16.39 -26.15
CA GLU A 346 69.54 17.48 -26.67
C GLU A 346 70.91 16.95 -27.12
N PRO A 347 71.46 17.43 -28.25
CA PRO A 347 72.76 17.00 -28.72
C PRO A 347 73.87 17.65 -27.89
N VAL A 348 74.80 16.81 -27.42
CA VAL A 348 76.04 17.22 -26.74
C VAL A 348 76.95 17.94 -27.74
N PRO A 349 77.52 19.13 -27.43
CA PRO A 349 78.48 19.78 -28.30
C PRO A 349 79.87 19.12 -28.13
N GLU A 350 80.47 18.73 -29.25
CA GLU A 350 81.87 18.25 -29.29
C GLU A 350 82.87 19.43 -29.21
N PRO A 351 84.06 19.22 -28.60
CA PRO A 351 85.08 20.25 -28.41
C PRO A 351 85.86 20.64 -29.66
#